data_AF-A0A8D8P8Y4-F1
#
_entry.id   AF-A0A8D8P8Y4-F1
#
_cell.length_a   1.000
_cell.length_b   1.000
_cell.length_c   1.000
_cell.angle_alpha   90.00
_cell.angle_beta   90.00
_cell.angle_gamma   90.00
#
_symmetry.space_group_name_H-M   'P 1'
#
loop_
_entity.id
_entity.type
_entity.pdbx_description
1 polymer ?
#
loop_
_entity_poly.entity_id
_entity_poly.type
_entity_poly.pdbx_seq_one_letter_code
_entity_poly.pdbx_strand_id
1 'polypeptide(L)'
;DYYYYSPQWNSNSVATEKDLEKVCEALGFLEEFLGRSRYAAGDRLTVADLTLVASVSFLDVCGFGLEKYPKIVAWYDVCKKEIKGYRELVGDRFEDFRNAVLKMKQ
;
A
#
# COMPACT_ATOMS: atom_id res chain seq x y z
N ASP A 1 5.45 -26.88 1.84
CA ASP A 1 5.92 -26.28 3.10
C ASP A 1 6.01 -24.77 2.97
N TYR A 2 5.02 -24.05 3.49
CA TYR A 2 5.01 -22.59 3.45
C TYR A 2 5.58 -22.03 4.76
N TYR A 3 6.84 -21.61 4.72
CA TYR A 3 7.41 -20.72 5.73
C TYR A 3 7.47 -19.32 5.14
N TYR A 4 6.45 -18.50 5.42
CA TYR A 4 6.50 -17.06 5.17
C TYR A 4 6.53 -16.34 6.51
N TYR A 5 7.72 -15.90 6.91
CA TYR A 5 7.94 -14.92 7.95
C TYR A 5 8.95 -13.90 7.43
N SER A 6 8.50 -12.66 7.23
CA SER A 6 9.36 -11.51 7.50
C SER A 6 8.50 -10.29 7.82
N PRO A 7 8.13 -10.09 9.09
CA PRO A 7 8.05 -8.73 9.60
C PRO A 7 9.51 -8.33 9.84
N GLN A 8 10.10 -7.62 8.86
CA GLN A 8 11.47 -7.11 8.87
C GLN A 8 11.82 -6.29 10.13
N TRP A 9 10.82 -5.95 10.94
CA TRP A 9 10.93 -5.32 12.24
C TRP A 9 11.77 -6.12 13.27
N ASN A 10 11.77 -7.46 13.21
CA ASN A 10 12.41 -8.30 14.24
C ASN A 10 13.65 -9.10 13.79
N SER A 11 14.03 -9.07 12.51
CA SER A 11 15.03 -9.99 11.96
C SER A 11 16.41 -9.37 11.66
N ASN A 12 16.65 -8.07 11.89
CA ASN A 12 17.85 -7.36 11.41
C ASN A 12 18.17 -7.61 9.91
N SER A 13 17.19 -8.09 9.14
CA SER A 13 17.36 -8.41 7.73
C SER A 13 17.11 -7.16 6.91
N VAL A 14 18.13 -6.73 6.17
CA VAL A 14 18.01 -5.61 5.23
C VAL A 14 17.16 -6.04 4.04
N ALA A 15 16.21 -5.21 3.63
CA ALA A 15 15.41 -5.45 2.43
C ALA A 15 16.33 -5.68 1.22
N THR A 16 16.05 -6.72 0.44
CA THR A 16 16.84 -7.06 -0.74
C THR A 16 16.23 -6.48 -2.01
N GLU A 17 17.02 -6.39 -3.09
CA GLU A 17 16.51 -5.99 -4.41
C GLU A 17 15.35 -6.90 -4.86
N LYS A 18 15.43 -8.20 -4.56
CA LYS A 18 14.38 -9.17 -4.86
C LYS A 18 13.08 -8.90 -4.09
N ASP A 19 13.16 -8.30 -2.92
CA ASP A 19 11.96 -7.89 -2.17
C ASP A 19 11.33 -6.65 -2.80
N LEU A 20 12.15 -5.71 -3.28
CA LEU A 20 11.67 -4.56 -4.04
C LEU A 20 11.00 -4.98 -5.35
N GLU A 21 11.60 -5.91 -6.09
CA GLU A 21 11.03 -6.47 -7.33
C GLU A 21 9.63 -7.04 -7.09
N LYS A 22 9.43 -7.82 -6.02
CA LYS A 22 8.11 -8.39 -5.68
C LYS A 22 7.06 -7.32 -5.37
N VAL A 23 7.45 -6.25 -4.67
CA VAL A 23 6.51 -5.13 -4.39
C VAL A 23 6.16 -4.43 -5.69
N CYS A 24 7.14 -4.15 -6.55
CA CYS A 24 6.92 -3.54 -7.85
C CYS A 24 6.03 -4.40 -8.76
N GLU A 25 6.23 -5.72 -8.76
CA GLU A 25 5.40 -6.69 -9.49
C GLU A 25 3.96 -6.70 -8.98
N ALA A 26 3.77 -6.77 -7.66
CA ALA A 26 2.45 -6.74 -7.03
C ALA A 26 1.68 -5.44 -7.33
N LEU A 27 2.37 -4.29 -7.28
CA LEU A 27 1.79 -3.01 -7.71
C LEU A 27 1.49 -3.00 -9.21
N GLY A 28 2.31 -3.66 -10.03
CA GLY A 28 2.03 -3.87 -11.46
C GLY A 28 0.72 -4.61 -11.70
N PHE A 29 0.46 -5.70 -10.97
CA PHE A 29 -0.82 -6.41 -11.07
C PHE A 29 -2.00 -5.55 -10.62
N LEU A 30 -1.86 -4.79 -9.54
CA LEU A 30 -2.92 -3.90 -9.08
C LEU A 30 -3.22 -2.80 -10.11
N GLU A 31 -2.18 -2.17 -10.68
CA GLU A 31 -2.30 -1.19 -11.76
C GLU A 31 -3.00 -1.78 -13.01
N GLU A 32 -2.76 -3.05 -13.31
CA GLU A 32 -3.45 -3.76 -14.38
C GLU A 32 -4.94 -3.99 -14.06
N PHE A 33 -5.26 -4.46 -12.86
CA PHE A 33 -6.65 -4.70 -12.42
C PHE A 33 -7.46 -3.41 -12.42
N LEU A 34 -6.89 -2.31 -11.92
CA LEU A 34 -7.49 -0.97 -11.96
C LEU A 34 -7.56 -0.38 -13.37
N GLY A 35 -6.88 -0.99 -14.35
CA GLY A 35 -7.05 -0.68 -15.76
C GLY A 35 -8.31 -1.29 -16.37
N ARG A 36 -8.92 -2.28 -15.71
CA ARG A 36 -10.07 -3.04 -16.24
C ARG A 36 -11.39 -2.63 -15.59
N SER A 37 -11.35 -2.06 -14.39
CA SER A 37 -12.54 -1.66 -13.63
C SER A 37 -12.25 -0.49 -12.68
N ARG A 38 -13.31 0.16 -12.19
CA ARG A 38 -13.20 1.33 -11.29
C ARG A 38 -12.52 0.99 -9.95
N TYR A 39 -12.72 -0.22 -9.45
CA TYR A 39 -12.17 -0.74 -8.21
C TYR A 39 -11.41 -2.04 -8.47
N ALA A 40 -10.70 -2.55 -7.46
CA ALA A 40 -9.84 -3.73 -7.61
C ALA A 40 -10.60 -5.01 -7.99
N ALA A 41 -11.91 -5.07 -7.69
CA ALA A 41 -12.76 -6.24 -7.93
C ALA A 41 -14.06 -5.89 -8.69
N GLY A 42 -14.01 -4.93 -9.61
CA GLY A 42 -15.14 -4.54 -10.46
C GLY A 42 -15.56 -3.08 -10.27
N ASP A 43 -16.84 -2.77 -10.53
CA ASP A 43 -17.32 -1.38 -10.60
C ASP A 43 -17.92 -0.85 -9.28
N ARG A 44 -17.87 -1.65 -8.21
CA ARG A 44 -18.33 -1.27 -6.88
C ARG A 44 -17.22 -1.45 -5.86
N LEU A 45 -17.21 -0.59 -4.84
CA LEU A 45 -16.32 -0.72 -3.69
C LEU A 45 -16.58 -2.03 -2.95
N THR A 46 -15.52 -2.79 -2.66
CA THR A 46 -15.62 -4.08 -1.97
C THR A 46 -14.59 -4.21 -0.84
N VAL A 47 -14.64 -5.34 -0.12
CA VAL A 47 -13.61 -5.70 0.88
C VAL A 47 -12.21 -5.86 0.27
N ALA A 48 -12.11 -6.17 -1.02
CA ALA A 48 -10.81 -6.21 -1.70
C ALA A 48 -10.16 -4.81 -1.68
N ASP A 49 -10.92 -3.77 -1.98
CA ASP A 49 -10.42 -2.40 -1.97
C ASP A 49 -10.00 -1.96 -0.58
N LEU A 50 -10.81 -2.24 0.44
CA LEU A 50 -10.47 -1.94 1.84
C LEU A 50 -9.13 -2.55 2.25
N THR A 51 -8.89 -3.80 1.84
CA THR A 51 -7.67 -4.54 2.18
C THR A 51 -6.46 -3.97 1.43
N LEU A 52 -6.61 -3.68 0.14
CA LEU A 52 -5.55 -3.12 -0.67
C LEU A 52 -5.21 -1.68 -0.27
N VAL A 53 -6.21 -0.87 0.10
CA VAL A 53 -6.03 0.51 0.57
C VAL A 53 -5.17 0.55 1.84
N ALA A 54 -5.38 -0.39 2.76
CA ALA A 54 -4.54 -0.51 3.95
C ALA A 54 -3.08 -0.79 3.57
N SER A 55 -2.82 -1.76 2.68
CA SER A 55 -1.46 -2.08 2.21
C SER A 55 -0.81 -0.91 1.45
N VAL A 56 -1.53 -0.27 0.53
CA VAL A 56 -1.03 0.88 -0.25
C VAL A 56 -0.77 2.08 0.66
N SER A 57 -1.57 2.28 1.70
CA SER A 57 -1.32 3.34 2.69
C SER A 57 -0.04 3.15 3.47
N PHE A 58 0.30 1.91 3.81
CA PHE A 58 1.56 1.60 4.46
C PHE A 58 2.75 1.94 3.55
N LEU A 59 2.65 1.63 2.25
CA LEU A 59 3.67 1.99 1.26
C LEU A 59 3.85 3.51 1.11
N ASP A 60 2.74 4.25 1.03
CA ASP A 60 2.74 5.74 0.99
C ASP A 60 3.45 6.32 2.24
N VAL A 61 3.11 5.80 3.42
CA VAL A 61 3.70 6.24 4.69
C VAL A 61 5.20 5.92 4.77
N CYS A 62 5.62 4.77 4.24
CA CYS A 62 7.03 4.42 4.10
C CYS A 62 7.78 5.28 3.07
N GLY A 63 7.07 6.13 2.32
CA GLY A 63 7.61 6.97 1.26
C GLY A 63 8.00 6.18 0.03
N PHE A 64 7.25 5.11 -0.28
CA PHE A 64 7.38 4.39 -1.54
C PHE A 64 6.82 5.26 -2.67
N GLY A 65 7.53 5.33 -3.79
CA GLY A 65 7.15 6.15 -4.94
C GLY A 65 5.96 5.57 -5.71
N LEU A 66 4.74 5.89 -5.31
CA LEU A 66 3.49 5.46 -5.97
C LEU A 66 3.21 6.22 -7.28
N GLU A 67 3.91 7.32 -7.55
CA GLU A 67 3.76 8.14 -8.77
C GLU A 67 3.97 7.37 -10.08
N LYS A 68 4.65 6.21 -10.02
CA LYS A 68 4.83 5.30 -11.16
C LYS A 68 3.56 4.54 -11.53
N TYR A 69 2.53 4.56 -10.67
CA TYR A 69 1.30 3.78 -10.79
C TYR A 69 0.07 4.71 -10.76
N PRO A 70 -0.21 5.43 -11.87
CA PRO A 70 -1.21 6.50 -11.89
C PRO A 70 -2.64 6.01 -11.61
N LYS A 71 -3.01 4.78 -12.01
CA LYS A 71 -4.35 4.26 -11.70
C LYS A 71 -4.47 3.90 -10.23
N ILE A 72 -3.42 3.36 -9.61
CA ILE A 72 -3.37 3.17 -8.16
C ILE A 72 -3.55 4.51 -7.45
N VAL A 73 -2.85 5.57 -7.87
CA VAL A 73 -3.00 6.91 -7.26
C VAL A 73 -4.45 7.41 -7.36
N ALA A 74 -5.06 7.33 -8.55
CA ALA A 74 -6.43 7.77 -8.75
C ALA A 74 -7.45 6.94 -7.95
N TRP A 75 -7.33 5.62 -7.97
CA TRP A 75 -8.17 4.70 -7.20
C TRP A 75 -8.01 4.93 -5.69
N TYR A 76 -6.79 5.16 -5.24
CA TYR A 76 -6.48 5.40 -3.83
C TYR A 76 -7.16 6.69 -3.35
N ASP A 77 -7.11 7.77 -4.12
CA ASP A 77 -7.81 9.02 -3.82
C ASP A 77 -9.33 8.89 -3.81
N VAL A 78 -9.90 8.05 -4.68
CA VAL A 78 -11.34 7.71 -4.65
C VAL A 78 -11.66 6.96 -3.35
N CYS A 79 -10.88 5.95 -3.01
CA CYS A 79 -11.08 5.14 -1.81
C CYS A 79 -10.99 5.98 -0.52
N LYS A 80 -10.03 6.91 -0.42
CA LYS A 80 -9.90 7.86 0.70
C LYS A 80 -11.20 8.63 0.98
N LYS A 81 -11.96 8.95 -0.07
CA LYS A 81 -13.20 9.75 0.01
C LYS A 81 -14.43 8.90 0.33
N GLU A 82 -14.48 7.67 -0.20
CA GLU A 82 -15.67 6.81 -0.10
C GLU A 82 -15.66 5.90 1.13
N ILE A 83 -14.48 5.49 1.62
CA ILE A 83 -14.36 4.63 2.79
C ILE A 83 -14.64 5.44 4.06
N LYS A 84 -15.80 5.18 4.68
CA LYS A 84 -16.15 5.75 5.98
C LYS A 84 -15.10 5.35 7.03
N GLY A 85 -14.59 6.34 7.76
CA GLY A 85 -13.58 6.10 8.79
C GLY A 85 -12.14 5.94 8.28
N TYR A 86 -11.87 6.15 6.98
CA TYR A 86 -10.53 6.04 6.42
C TYR A 86 -9.48 6.85 7.20
N ARG A 87 -9.80 8.10 7.55
CA ARG A 87 -8.88 8.98 8.29
C ARG A 87 -8.52 8.45 9.67
N GLU A 88 -9.47 7.87 10.37
CA GLU A 88 -9.26 7.29 11.71
C GLU A 88 -8.43 6.00 11.64
N LEU A 89 -8.66 5.19 10.60
CA LEU A 89 -7.96 3.91 10.41
C LEU A 89 -6.52 4.09 9.92
N VAL A 90 -6.30 5.06 9.04
CA VAL A 90 -5.04 5.23 8.30
C VAL A 90 -4.38 6.56 8.65
N GLY A 91 -5.05 7.68 8.42
CA GLY A 91 -4.46 9.02 8.58
C GLY A 91 -3.84 9.26 9.95
N ASP A 92 -4.63 9.10 11.01
CA ASP A 92 -4.18 9.44 12.37
C ASP A 92 -3.19 8.40 12.94
N ARG A 93 -3.33 7.13 12.53
CA ARG A 93 -2.55 6.00 13.05
C ARG A 93 -1.17 5.87 12.40
N PHE A 94 -1.04 6.30 11.15
CA PHE A 94 0.22 6.21 10.43
C PHE A 94 1.04 7.50 10.46
N GLU A 95 0.55 8.62 10.99
CA GLU A 95 1.33 9.86 11.09
C GLU A 95 2.55 9.69 12.01
N ASP A 96 2.37 9.06 13.18
CA ASP A 96 3.48 8.73 14.09
C ASP A 96 4.49 7.80 13.42
N PHE A 97 3.99 6.82 12.66
CA PHE A 97 4.82 5.89 11.91
C PHE A 97 5.57 6.59 10.77
N ARG A 98 4.93 7.52 10.07
CA ARG A 98 5.53 8.36 9.03
C ARG A 98 6.69 9.16 9.57
N ASN A 99 6.48 9.82 10.71
CA ASN A 99 7.51 10.60 11.38
C ASN A 99 8.67 9.72 11.85
N ALA A 100 8.41 8.50 12.33
CA ALA A 100 9.45 7.54 12.67
C ALA A 100 10.26 7.11 11.43
N VAL A 101 9.60 6.80 10.30
CA VAL A 101 10.27 6.44 9.05
C VAL A 101 11.14 7.58 8.51
N LEU A 102 10.65 8.82 8.54
CA LEU A 102 11.41 9.98 8.09
C LEU A 102 12.67 10.21 8.93
N LYS A 103 12.60 10.00 10.25
CA LYS A 103 13.75 10.07 11.16
C LYS A 103 14.79 8.98 10.90
N MET A 104 14.37 7.78 10.47
CA MET A 104 15.31 6.70 10.09
C MET A 104 16.02 6.95 8.75
N LYS A 105 15.49 7.85 7.91
CA LYS A 105 16.11 8.25 6.64
C LYS A 105 17.11 9.42 6.79
N GLN A 106 17.18 10.06 7.96
CA GLN A 106 18.16 11.12 8.29
C GLN A 106 19.37 10.53 8.99
#